data_AF-A0A1Q6LTM8-F1
#
_entry.id   AF-A0A1Q6LTM8-F1
#
_cell.length_a   1.000
_cell.length_b   1.000
_cell.length_c   1.000
_cell.angle_alpha   90.00
_cell.angle_beta   90.00
_cell.angle_gamma   90.00
#
_symmetry.space_group_name_H-M   'P 1'
#
loop_
_entity.id
_entity.type
_entity.pdbx_description
1 polymer ?
#
loop_
_entity_poly.entity_id
_entity_poly.type
_entity_poly.pdbx_seq_one_letter_code
_entity_poly.pdbx_strand_id
1 'polypeptide(L)'
;MFQDSDGNVEDYGLEKYKIDLEYIENKYYNNDELTRREKIFLMFKESNREILKEISKGDKIMDKIYKRLDKLSEDEALSLLYDEKEREEEKKQAEIEYAEEHGLNKGIKQTAKNMLERNMNIDVVAEITGLSLEEVIKLKEDI
;
A
#
# COMPACT_ATOMS: atom_id res chain seq x y z
N MET A 1 24.63 -18.98 -9.92
CA MET A 1 23.76 -19.17 -8.73
C MET A 1 23.48 -20.66 -8.64
N PHE A 2 23.72 -21.26 -7.48
CA PHE A 2 23.34 -22.64 -7.21
C PHE A 2 22.00 -22.60 -6.48
N GLN A 3 20.98 -23.26 -7.04
CA GLN A 3 19.68 -23.46 -6.42
C GLN A 3 19.64 -24.90 -5.91
N ASP A 4 19.06 -25.13 -4.73
CA ASP A 4 18.74 -26.49 -4.30
C ASP A 4 17.57 -27.08 -5.12
N SER A 5 17.33 -28.38 -4.96
CA SER A 5 16.28 -29.11 -5.67
C SER A 5 14.85 -28.61 -5.39
N ASP A 6 14.67 -27.77 -4.37
CA ASP A 6 13.39 -27.18 -3.98
C ASP A 6 13.24 -25.72 -4.45
N GLY A 7 14.24 -25.20 -5.19
CA GLY A 7 14.23 -23.85 -5.75
C GLY A 7 14.61 -22.76 -4.75
N ASN A 8 15.07 -23.10 -3.55
CA ASN A 8 15.58 -22.12 -2.61
C ASN A 8 16.97 -21.66 -3.06
N VAL A 9 17.13 -20.34 -3.14
CA VAL A 9 18.45 -19.73 -3.31
C VAL A 9 19.12 -19.77 -1.95
N GLU A 10 20.12 -20.63 -1.79
CA GLU A 10 20.89 -20.68 -0.55
C GLU A 10 21.67 -19.37 -0.36
N ASP A 11 21.28 -18.58 0.65
CA ASP A 11 21.82 -17.24 1.00
C ASP A 11 23.19 -17.33 1.72
N TYR A 12 24.08 -18.23 1.32
CA TYR A 12 25.39 -18.35 1.97
C TYR A 12 26.25 -17.10 1.71
N GLY A 13 26.56 -16.37 2.80
CA GLY A 13 27.44 -15.19 2.78
C GLY A 13 26.75 -13.83 2.71
N LEU A 14 25.43 -13.76 2.94
CA LEU A 14 24.68 -12.50 2.97
C LEU A 14 24.38 -12.05 4.41
N GLU A 15 24.80 -10.83 4.74
CA GLU A 15 24.38 -10.13 5.96
C GLU A 15 23.11 -9.31 5.67
N LYS A 16 22.05 -9.53 6.46
CA LYS A 16 20.79 -8.81 6.34
C LYS A 16 20.65 -7.78 7.46
N TYR A 17 20.31 -6.55 7.08
CA TYR A 17 20.09 -5.46 8.02
C TYR A 17 18.62 -5.04 7.97
N LYS A 18 17.99 -4.89 9.13
CA LYS A 18 16.66 -4.29 9.26
C LYS A 18 16.83 -2.81 9.61
N ILE A 19 16.24 -1.94 8.81
CA ILE A 19 16.33 -0.48 8.97
C ILE A 19 14.91 0.05 9.14
N ASP A 20 14.68 0.82 10.20
CA ASP A 20 13.42 1.50 10.46
C ASP A 20 13.49 2.91 9.88
N LEU A 21 12.80 3.13 8.76
CA LEU A 21 12.76 4.44 8.09
C LEU A 21 11.82 5.42 8.79
N GLU A 22 10.75 4.93 9.43
CA GLU A 22 9.77 5.76 10.12
C GLU A 22 10.40 6.44 11.35
N TYR A 23 11.27 5.70 12.06
CA TYR A 23 12.07 6.28 13.13
C TYR A 23 12.94 7.47 12.67
N ILE A 24 13.54 7.38 11.47
CA ILE A 24 14.40 8.42 10.91
C ILE A 24 13.58 9.66 10.52
N GLU A 25 12.39 9.46 9.95
CA GLU A 25 11.47 10.56 9.63
C GLU A 25 10.98 11.28 10.88
N ASN A 26 10.63 10.53 11.93
CA ASN A 26 10.19 11.11 13.19
C ASN A 26 11.28 11.99 13.81
N LYS A 27 12.56 11.57 13.75
CA LYS A 27 13.68 12.42 14.14
C LYS A 27 13.73 13.71 13.32
N TYR A 28 13.62 13.60 12.00
CA TYR A 28 13.64 14.77 11.11
C TYR A 28 12.50 15.74 11.44
N TYR A 29 11.28 15.24 11.60
CA TYR A 29 10.08 16.02 11.95
C TYR A 29 10.26 16.77 13.28
N ASN A 30 10.89 16.12 14.27
CA ASN A 30 11.17 16.71 15.58
C ASN A 30 12.40 17.65 15.59
N ASN A 31 13.06 17.87 14.44
CA ASN A 31 14.31 18.61 14.31
C ASN A 31 15.47 18.02 15.13
N ASP A 32 15.48 16.71 15.34
CA ASP A 32 16.60 16.02 15.98
C ASP A 32 17.83 15.99 15.06
N GLU A 33 19.02 15.89 15.66
CA GLU A 33 20.26 15.79 14.89
C GLU A 33 20.35 14.44 14.17
N LEU A 34 20.34 14.49 12.83
CA LEU A 34 20.50 13.32 11.97
C LEU A 34 21.97 13.08 11.64
N THR A 35 22.42 11.84 11.81
CA THR A 35 23.71 11.38 11.27
C THR A 35 23.68 11.39 9.75
N ARG A 36 24.86 11.41 9.13
CA ARG A 36 24.96 11.37 7.67
C ARG A 36 24.32 10.12 7.03
N ARG A 37 24.35 8.96 7.71
CA ARG A 37 23.68 7.74 7.23
C ARG A 37 22.16 7.90 7.27
N GLU A 38 21.62 8.42 8.37
CA GLU A 38 20.19 8.70 8.50
C GLU A 38 19.73 9.70 7.44
N LYS A 39 20.52 10.75 7.17
CA LYS A 39 20.24 11.68 6.06
C LYS A 39 20.18 11.01 4.68
N ILE A 40 21.06 10.03 4.42
CA ILE A 40 21.02 9.26 3.16
C ILE A 40 19.73 8.44 3.08
N PHE A 41 19.32 7.77 4.17
CA PHE A 41 18.07 7.02 4.19
C PHE A 41 16.84 7.90 4.02
N LEU A 42 16.84 9.08 4.64
CA LEU A 42 15.79 10.08 4.47
C LEU A 42 15.69 10.55 3.01
N MET A 43 16.83 10.80 2.35
CA MET A 43 16.86 11.17 0.93
C MET A 43 16.35 10.09 -0.04
N PHE A 44 16.35 8.82 0.35
CA PHE A 44 15.79 7.75 -0.49
C PHE A 44 14.27 7.73 -0.49
N LYS A 45 13.65 8.22 0.58
CA LYS A 45 12.19 8.25 0.74
C LYS A 45 11.59 9.61 0.36
N GLU A 46 12.36 10.68 0.50
CA GLU A 46 11.91 12.03 0.23
C GLU A 46 11.88 12.36 -1.27
N SER A 47 10.73 12.85 -1.74
CA SER A 47 10.52 13.25 -3.14
C SER A 47 10.58 14.77 -3.32
N ASN A 48 10.44 15.54 -2.23
CA ASN A 48 10.45 17.00 -2.30
C ASN A 48 11.87 17.55 -2.50
N ARG A 49 12.10 18.20 -3.65
CA ARG A 49 13.39 18.78 -4.03
C ARG A 49 13.90 19.83 -3.04
N GLU A 50 13.02 20.60 -2.39
CA GLU A 50 13.41 21.62 -1.41
C GLU A 50 13.98 20.97 -0.14
N ILE A 51 13.28 19.95 0.37
CA ILE A 51 13.71 19.19 1.54
C ILE A 51 15.04 18.48 1.27
N LEU A 52 15.19 17.83 0.12
CA LEU A 52 16.44 17.19 -0.28
C LEU A 52 17.62 18.18 -0.33
N LYS A 53 17.37 19.39 -0.84
CA LYS A 53 18.38 20.45 -0.90
C LYS A 53 18.76 20.92 0.50
N GLU A 54 17.81 21.07 1.42
CA GLU A 54 18.09 21.41 2.81
C GLU A 54 18.93 20.35 3.52
N ILE A 55 18.56 19.07 3.40
CA ILE A 55 19.29 17.95 4.00
C ILE A 55 20.73 17.88 3.47
N SER A 56 20.94 18.23 2.19
CA SER A 56 22.25 18.21 1.54
C SER A 56 23.18 19.37 1.93
N LYS A 57 22.62 20.45 2.49
CA LYS A 57 23.32 21.72 2.67
C LYS A 57 24.52 21.58 3.62
N GLY A 58 25.68 22.08 3.18
CA GLY A 58 26.91 22.06 3.97
C GLY A 58 27.71 20.75 3.90
N ASP A 59 27.19 19.69 3.28
CA ASP A 59 27.92 18.44 3.06
C ASP A 59 28.17 18.19 1.56
N LYS A 60 29.44 18.23 1.14
CA LYS A 60 29.85 18.06 -0.27
C LYS A 60 29.46 16.71 -0.87
N ILE A 61 29.38 15.65 -0.06
CA ILE A 61 29.01 14.33 -0.57
C ILE A 61 27.50 14.23 -0.69
N MET A 62 26.75 14.80 0.25
CA MET A 62 25.29 14.88 0.16
C MET A 62 24.84 15.75 -1.02
N ASP A 63 25.53 16.87 -1.29
CA ASP A 63 25.28 17.70 -2.48
C ASP A 63 25.47 16.92 -3.79
N LYS A 64 26.47 16.03 -3.86
CA LYS A 64 26.64 15.13 -5.02
C LYS A 64 25.49 14.12 -5.15
N ILE A 65 25.00 13.60 -4.03
CA ILE A 65 23.86 12.67 -4.02
C ILE A 65 22.61 13.39 -4.52
N TYR A 66 22.30 14.57 -3.96
CA TYR A 66 21.19 15.42 -4.40
C TYR A 66 21.24 15.70 -5.91
N LYS A 67 22.38 16.16 -6.45
CA LYS A 67 22.55 16.40 -7.89
C LYS A 67 22.34 15.17 -8.76
N ARG A 68 22.64 13.98 -8.23
CA ARG A 68 22.42 12.71 -8.94
C ARG A 68 20.95 12.32 -8.92
N LEU A 69 20.27 12.49 -7.79
CA LEU A 69 18.82 12.28 -7.65
C LEU A 69 18.04 13.24 -8.55
N ASP A 70 18.41 14.52 -8.54
CA ASP A 70 17.78 15.57 -9.35
C ASP A 70 17.86 15.23 -10.85
N LYS A 71 19.04 14.85 -11.34
CA LYS A 71 19.23 14.38 -12.73
C LYS A 71 18.46 13.11 -13.08
N LEU A 72 18.35 12.16 -12.14
CA LEU A 72 17.59 10.92 -12.36
C LEU A 72 16.09 11.21 -12.38
N SER A 73 15.61 12.18 -11.58
CA SER A 73 14.21 12.61 -11.61
C SER A 73 13.84 13.35 -12.89
N GLU A 74 14.82 13.90 -13.60
CA GLU A 74 14.65 14.53 -14.91
C GLU A 74 14.73 13.50 -16.07
N ASP A 75 15.07 12.24 -15.78
CA ASP A 75 15.03 11.18 -16.78
C ASP A 75 13.57 10.86 -17.11
N GLU A 76 13.10 11.43 -18.21
CA GLU A 76 11.71 11.33 -18.70
C GLU A 76 11.24 9.87 -18.81
N ALA A 77 12.15 8.94 -19.17
CA ALA A 77 11.82 7.52 -19.23
C ALA A 77 11.58 6.91 -17.84
N LEU A 78 12.32 7.37 -16.82
CA LEU A 78 12.14 6.92 -15.45
C LEU A 78 10.83 7.48 -14.85
N SER A 79 10.52 8.76 -15.10
CA SER A 79 9.26 9.38 -14.66
C SER A 79 8.03 8.64 -15.21
N LEU A 80 8.02 8.33 -16.51
CA LEU A 80 6.91 7.62 -17.15
C LEU A 80 6.67 6.22 -16.54
N LEU A 81 7.76 5.50 -16.20
CA LEU A 81 7.69 4.17 -15.58
C LEU A 81 7.11 4.23 -14.16
N TYR A 82 7.45 5.26 -13.37
CA TYR A 82 6.88 5.44 -12.04
C TYR A 82 5.39 5.79 -12.10
N ASP A 83 5.01 6.72 -12.98
CA ASP A 83 3.59 7.09 -13.19
C ASP A 83 2.75 5.89 -13.65
N GLU A 84 3.32 4.99 -14.46
CA GLU A 84 2.67 3.76 -14.87
C GLU A 84 2.48 2.79 -13.71
N LYS A 85 3.52 2.58 -12.92
CA LYS A 85 3.48 1.67 -11.77
C LYS A 85 2.51 2.15 -10.68
N GLU A 86 2.53 3.43 -10.32
CA GLU A 86 1.59 3.99 -9.35
C GLU A 86 0.14 3.82 -9.82
N ARG A 87 -0.14 4.12 -11.10
CA ARG A 87 -1.47 3.88 -11.68
C ARG A 87 -1.89 2.41 -11.67
N GLU A 88 -0.96 1.48 -11.86
CA GLU A 88 -1.26 0.05 -11.77
C GLU A 88 -1.56 -0.38 -10.33
N GLU A 89 -0.82 0.12 -9.35
CA GLU A 89 -1.06 -0.15 -7.93
C GLU A 89 -2.41 0.43 -7.47
N GLU A 90 -2.74 1.67 -7.86
CA GLU A 90 -4.04 2.29 -7.60
C GLU A 90 -5.18 1.49 -8.23
N LYS A 91 -5.05 1.09 -9.50
CA LYS A 91 -6.06 0.25 -10.18
C LYS A 91 -6.25 -1.07 -9.46
N LYS A 92 -5.16 -1.75 -9.10
CA LYS A 92 -5.21 -3.03 -8.40
C LYS A 92 -5.87 -2.89 -7.04
N GLN A 93 -5.58 -1.82 -6.31
CA GLN A 93 -6.21 -1.55 -5.02
C GLN A 93 -7.71 -1.30 -5.17
N ALA A 94 -8.11 -0.48 -6.15
CA ALA A 94 -9.51 -0.25 -6.45
C ALA A 94 -10.25 -1.53 -6.90
N GLU A 95 -9.60 -2.40 -7.68
CA GLU A 95 -10.15 -3.70 -8.06
C GLU A 95 -10.33 -4.63 -6.87
N ILE A 96 -9.40 -4.64 -5.92
CA ILE A 96 -9.49 -5.42 -4.68
C ILE A 96 -10.64 -4.90 -3.82
N GLU A 97 -10.70 -3.59 -3.58
CA GLU A 97 -11.78 -2.97 -2.80
C GLU A 97 -13.16 -3.24 -3.42
N TYR A 98 -13.25 -3.09 -4.74
CA TYR A 98 -14.46 -3.42 -5.49
C TYR A 98 -14.83 -4.91 -5.33
N ALA A 99 -13.86 -5.82 -5.46
CA ALA A 99 -14.09 -7.26 -5.31
C ALA A 99 -14.48 -7.64 -3.88
N GLU A 100 -13.88 -7.02 -2.86
CA GLU A 100 -14.22 -7.23 -1.45
C GLU A 100 -15.63 -6.72 -1.13
N GLU A 101 -15.97 -5.49 -1.54
CA GLU A 101 -17.29 -4.91 -1.32
C GLU A 101 -18.38 -5.71 -2.04
N HIS A 102 -18.16 -6.05 -3.32
CA HIS A 102 -19.12 -6.85 -4.08
C HIS A 102 -19.19 -8.30 -3.59
N GLY A 103 -18.08 -8.88 -3.16
CA GLY A 103 -18.03 -10.23 -2.60
C GLY A 103 -18.79 -10.33 -1.28
N LEU A 104 -18.55 -9.39 -0.37
CA LEU A 104 -19.25 -9.29 0.91
C LEU A 104 -20.76 -9.09 0.69
N ASN A 105 -21.14 -8.13 -0.15
CA ASN A 105 -22.55 -7.87 -0.45
C ASN A 105 -23.25 -9.06 -1.11
N LYS A 106 -22.58 -9.78 -2.02
CA LYS A 106 -23.13 -11.01 -2.60
C LYS A 106 -23.31 -12.11 -1.55
N GLY A 107 -22.34 -12.29 -0.66
CA GLY A 107 -22.42 -13.29 0.42
C GLY A 107 -23.55 -13.00 1.41
N ILE A 108 -23.69 -11.74 1.82
CA ILE A 108 -24.78 -11.28 2.71
C ILE A 108 -26.14 -11.52 2.05
N LYS A 109 -26.30 -11.11 0.78
CA LYS A 109 -27.56 -11.31 0.03
C LYS A 109 -27.90 -12.78 -0.16
N GLN A 110 -26.91 -13.63 -0.47
CA GLN A 110 -27.15 -15.07 -0.59
C GLN A 110 -27.56 -15.69 0.74
N THR A 111 -26.94 -15.27 1.85
CA THR A 111 -27.29 -15.74 3.19
C THR A 111 -28.71 -15.32 3.57
N ALA A 112 -29.09 -14.07 3.28
CA ALA A 112 -30.46 -13.58 3.46
C ALA A 112 -31.48 -14.40 2.65
N LYS A 113 -31.20 -14.69 1.38
CA LYS A 113 -32.06 -15.54 0.54
C LYS A 113 -32.24 -16.94 1.16
N ASN A 114 -31.16 -17.59 1.56
CA ASN A 114 -31.22 -18.91 2.19
C ASN A 114 -32.04 -18.91 3.51
N MET A 115 -32.01 -17.82 4.29
CA MET A 115 -32.81 -17.68 5.50
C MET A 115 -34.30 -17.49 5.19
N LEU A 116 -34.62 -16.68 4.17
CA LEU A 116 -35.98 -16.44 3.70
C LEU A 116 -36.61 -17.73 3.12
N GLU A 117 -35.86 -18.51 2.34
CA GLU A 117 -36.29 -19.84 1.84
C GLU A 117 -36.65 -20.81 2.97
N ARG A 118 -36.06 -20.63 4.17
CA ARG A 118 -36.39 -21.37 5.39
C ARG A 118 -37.54 -20.75 6.20
N ASN A 119 -38.29 -19.83 5.61
CA ASN A 119 -39.41 -19.10 6.23
C ASN A 119 -39.02 -18.31 7.49
N MET A 120 -37.77 -17.83 7.58
CA MET A 120 -37.37 -16.91 8.65
C MET A 120 -38.11 -15.57 8.50
N ASN A 121 -38.44 -14.94 9.63
CA ASN A 121 -39.12 -13.64 9.64
C ASN A 121 -38.22 -12.54 9.04
N ILE A 122 -38.80 -11.66 8.22
CA ILE A 122 -38.09 -10.59 7.50
C ILE A 122 -37.36 -9.65 8.46
N ASP A 123 -37.98 -9.27 9.58
CA ASP A 123 -37.39 -8.37 10.57
C ASP A 123 -36.13 -9.00 11.20
N VAL A 124 -36.19 -10.32 11.46
CA VAL A 124 -35.07 -11.08 12.01
C VAL A 124 -33.94 -11.25 10.98
N VAL A 125 -34.28 -11.46 9.71
CA VAL A 125 -33.28 -11.54 8.63
C VAL A 125 -32.57 -10.20 8.45
N ALA A 126 -33.30 -9.09 8.46
CA ALA A 126 -32.73 -7.74 8.38
C ALA A 126 -31.76 -7.47 9.56
N GLU A 127 -32.16 -7.82 10.78
CA GLU A 127 -31.31 -7.67 11.97
C GLU A 127 -30.03 -8.51 11.89
N ILE A 128 -30.12 -9.79 11.50
CA ILE A 128 -28.97 -10.71 11.46
C ILE A 128 -27.99 -10.34 10.34
N THR A 129 -28.51 -9.96 9.17
CA THR A 129 -27.69 -9.70 7.98
C THR A 129 -27.21 -8.25 7.88
N GLY A 130 -27.77 -7.35 8.69
CA GLY A 130 -27.50 -5.92 8.64
C GLY A 130 -28.10 -5.21 7.42
N LEU A 131 -28.91 -5.92 6.62
CA LEU A 131 -29.63 -5.34 5.47
C LEU A 131 -30.84 -4.53 5.94
N SER A 132 -31.22 -3.52 5.17
CA SER A 132 -32.48 -2.81 5.41
C SER A 132 -33.70 -3.69 5.13
N LEU A 133 -34.82 -3.41 5.78
CA LEU A 133 -36.09 -4.12 5.54
C LEU A 133 -36.49 -4.09 4.06
N GLU A 134 -36.29 -2.95 3.38
CA GLU A 134 -36.58 -2.80 1.96
C GLU A 134 -35.73 -3.74 1.08
N GLU A 135 -34.45 -3.90 1.40
CA GLU A 135 -33.56 -4.82 0.68
C GLU A 135 -33.97 -6.27 0.90
N VAL A 136 -34.33 -6.65 2.12
CA VAL A 136 -34.79 -8.02 2.42
C VAL A 136 -36.14 -8.31 1.76
N ILE A 137 -37.05 -7.33 1.69
CA ILE A 137 -38.33 -7.46 0.97
C ILE A 137 -38.08 -7.69 -0.53
N LYS A 138 -37.22 -6.90 -1.16
CA LYS A 138 -36.86 -7.11 -2.58
C LYS A 138 -36.25 -8.49 -2.82
N LEU A 139 -35.37 -8.94 -1.93
CA LEU A 139 -34.78 -10.28 -2.02
C LEU A 139 -35.83 -11.38 -1.90
N LYS A 140 -36.89 -11.17 -1.10
CA LYS A 140 -38.02 -12.11 -0.97
C LYS A 140 -38.91 -12.16 -2.21
N GLU A 141 -39.08 -11.04 -2.91
CA GLU A 141 -39.82 -10.98 -4.18
C GLU A 141 -39.09 -11.73 -5.31
N ASP A 142 -37.77 -11.86 -5.21
CA ASP A 142 -36.88 -12.54 -6.16
C ASP A 142 -36.68 -14.06 -5.88
N ILE A 143 -37.38 -14.64 -4.90
CA ILE A 143 -37.34 -16.07 -4.51
C ILE A 143 -38.64 -16.75 -4.92
#